data_AF-A0A8T4P877-F1
#
_entry.id   AF-A0A8T4P877-F1
#
_cell.length_a   1.000
_cell.length_b   1.000
_cell.length_c   1.000
_cell.angle_alpha   90.00
_cell.angle_beta   90.00
_cell.angle_gamma   90.00
#
_symmetry.space_group_name_H-M   'P 1'
#
loop_
_entity.id
_entity.type
_entity.pdbx_description
1 polymer ?
#
loop_
_entity_poly.entity_id
_entity_poly.type
_entity_poly.pdbx_seq_one_letter_code
_entity_poly.pdbx_strand_id
1 'polypeptide(L)'
;MEKRGQGIFGISFGALFSIFIIIAILAVGFFVIRSLLDVNDCAEIGLFKKELQAQIDDAWASGSVDKNWPSSDTVKFPNDLEAICFGTLSLPVDGTNNYFYSKIVPLNTPSEANIYFYPPEICKDLFYNELEKVHFNNFFCINATNGKLEDPIKLRYNDRNDLFVNISSS
;
A
#
# COMPACT_ATOMS: atom_id res chain seq x y z
N MET A 1 6.21 -73.54 -7.34
CA MET A 1 7.07 -72.49 -6.76
C MET A 1 6.52 -71.15 -7.22
N GLU A 2 5.79 -70.44 -6.36
CA GLU A 2 5.30 -69.10 -6.68
C GLU A 2 5.52 -68.18 -5.46
N LYS A 3 6.58 -67.37 -5.54
CA LYS A 3 6.79 -66.22 -4.64
C LYS A 3 6.11 -65.02 -5.28
N ARG A 4 4.86 -64.76 -4.92
CA ARG A 4 4.15 -63.54 -5.31
C ARG A 4 3.35 -63.04 -4.11
N GLY A 5 3.83 -61.98 -3.46
CA GLY A 5 3.06 -61.32 -2.40
C GLY A 5 3.79 -60.32 -1.49
N GLN A 6 5.13 -60.22 -1.50
CA GLN A 6 5.88 -59.40 -0.52
C GLN A 6 6.56 -58.15 -1.09
N GLY A 7 5.90 -57.46 -2.04
CA GLY A 7 6.51 -56.28 -2.70
C GLY A 7 5.99 -54.91 -2.27
N ILE A 8 4.77 -54.81 -1.73
CA ILE A 8 4.03 -53.53 -1.68
C ILE A 8 3.65 -53.10 -0.24
N PHE A 9 3.74 -53.99 0.75
CA PHE A 9 3.49 -53.68 2.18
C PHE A 9 4.79 -53.44 2.99
N GLY A 10 5.87 -53.01 2.35
CA GLY A 10 7.20 -52.90 2.97
C GLY A 10 7.51 -51.55 3.64
N ILE A 11 6.62 -50.57 3.57
CA ILE A 11 6.85 -49.27 4.21
C ILE A 11 6.44 -49.38 5.68
N SER A 12 7.39 -49.14 6.59
CA SER A 12 7.08 -49.12 8.03
C SER A 12 6.05 -48.02 8.32
N PHE A 13 5.13 -48.28 9.25
CA PHE A 13 4.12 -47.28 9.66
C PHE A 13 4.76 -45.94 10.06
N GLY A 14 5.95 -45.99 10.69
CA GLY A 14 6.73 -44.80 11.03
C GLY A 14 7.18 -44.00 9.81
N ALA A 15 7.54 -44.64 8.70
CA ALA A 15 7.91 -43.93 7.48
C ALA A 15 6.70 -43.24 6.84
N LEU A 16 5.53 -43.88 6.81
CA LEU A 16 4.29 -43.25 6.33
C LEU A 16 3.90 -42.05 7.20
N PHE A 17 3.99 -42.20 8.53
CA PHE A 17 3.68 -41.11 9.46
C PHE A 17 4.64 -39.92 9.31
N SER A 18 5.94 -40.19 9.13
CA SER A 18 6.93 -39.15 8.86
C SER A 18 6.64 -38.39 7.56
N ILE A 19 6.23 -39.08 6.50
CA ILE A 19 5.84 -38.44 5.23
C ILE A 19 4.64 -37.51 5.44
N PHE A 20 3.64 -37.96 6.18
CA PHE A 20 2.46 -37.14 6.49
C PHE A 20 2.83 -35.87 7.28
N ILE A 21 3.72 -35.99 8.27
CA ILE A 21 4.21 -34.84 9.04
C ILE A 21 4.95 -33.84 8.13
N ILE A 22 5.82 -34.32 7.24
CA ILE A 22 6.57 -33.45 6.32
C ILE A 22 5.59 -32.66 5.44
N ILE A 23 4.57 -33.32 4.89
CA ILE A 23 3.54 -32.66 4.08
C ILE A 23 2.78 -31.62 4.90
N ALA A 24 2.41 -31.94 6.14
CA ALA A 24 1.71 -31.02 7.03
C ALA A 24 2.55 -29.77 7.34
N ILE A 25 3.85 -29.93 7.62
CA ILE A 25 4.77 -28.82 7.87
C ILE A 25 4.91 -27.94 6.62
N LEU A 26 5.07 -28.54 5.44
CA LEU A 26 5.16 -27.78 4.19
C LEU A 26 3.89 -26.98 3.90
N ALA A 27 2.71 -27.57 4.15
CA ALA A 27 1.42 -26.91 3.96
C ALA A 27 1.28 -25.70 4.91
N VAL A 28 1.59 -25.87 6.20
CA VAL A 28 1.56 -24.77 7.17
C VAL A 28 2.61 -23.71 6.84
N GLY A 29 3.82 -24.12 6.45
CA GLY A 29 4.88 -23.18 6.06
C GLY A 29 4.46 -22.30 4.90
N PHE A 30 3.87 -22.88 3.84
CA PHE A 30 3.39 -22.11 2.71
C PHE A 30 2.24 -21.16 3.07
N PHE A 31 1.32 -21.61 3.94
CA PHE A 31 0.24 -20.76 4.46
C PHE A 31 0.77 -19.55 5.23
N VAL A 32 1.72 -19.76 6.14
CA VAL A 32 2.33 -18.68 6.93
C VAL A 32 3.11 -17.71 6.04
N ILE A 33 3.89 -18.21 5.08
CA ILE A 33 4.66 -17.35 4.17
C ILE A 33 3.72 -16.42 3.38
N ARG A 34 2.60 -16.94 2.85
CA ARG A 34 1.62 -16.09 2.16
C ARG A 34 1.04 -15.03 3.09
N SER A 35 0.63 -15.42 4.29
CA SER A 35 0.08 -14.46 5.26
C SER A 35 1.08 -13.38 5.65
N LEU A 36 2.39 -13.66 5.64
CA LEU A 36 3.42 -12.67 5.93
C LEU A 36 3.66 -11.69 4.77
N LEU A 37 3.47 -12.12 3.52
CA LEU A 37 3.60 -11.24 2.36
C LEU A 37 2.49 -10.18 2.35
N ASP A 38 1.25 -10.57 2.60
CA ASP A 38 0.11 -9.63 2.68
C ASP A 38 0.32 -8.58 3.79
N VAL A 39 0.92 -9.00 4.92
CA VAL A 39 1.25 -8.08 6.03
C VAL A 39 2.37 -7.12 5.64
N ASN A 40 3.34 -7.56 4.84
CA ASN A 40 4.43 -6.69 4.38
C ASN A 40 3.90 -5.54 3.52
N ASP A 41 2.97 -5.83 2.59
CA ASP A 41 2.44 -4.80 1.69
C ASP A 41 1.66 -3.71 2.44
N CYS A 42 0.82 -4.12 3.40
CA CYS A 42 0.15 -3.20 4.32
C CYS A 42 1.16 -2.39 5.17
N ALA A 43 2.24 -3.02 5.62
CA ALA A 43 3.26 -2.34 6.43
C ALA A 43 3.99 -1.26 5.61
N GLU A 44 4.30 -1.52 4.34
CA GLU A 44 4.93 -0.53 3.44
C GLU A 44 4.02 0.69 3.22
N ILE A 45 2.72 0.49 2.99
CA ILE A 45 1.73 1.57 2.90
C ILE A 45 1.66 2.38 4.22
N GLY A 46 1.64 1.68 5.36
CA GLY A 46 1.62 2.30 6.69
C GLY A 46 2.87 3.14 6.97
N LEU A 47 4.06 2.64 6.58
CA LEU A 47 5.32 3.36 6.70
C LEU A 47 5.35 4.59 5.79
N PHE A 48 4.92 4.45 4.54
CA PHE A 48 4.80 5.57 3.61
C PHE A 48 3.92 6.69 4.18
N LYS A 49 2.73 6.36 4.70
CA LYS A 49 1.85 7.34 5.35
C LYS A 49 2.58 8.07 6.48
N LYS A 50 3.23 7.32 7.37
CA LYS A 50 3.93 7.88 8.52
C LYS A 50 5.07 8.81 8.10
N GLU A 51 5.84 8.42 7.10
CA GLU A 51 6.93 9.23 6.56
C GLU A 51 6.40 10.49 5.86
N LEU A 52 5.35 10.37 5.05
CA LEU A 52 4.71 11.49 4.39
C LEU A 52 4.16 12.50 5.41
N GLN A 53 3.46 12.02 6.45
CA GLN A 53 2.97 12.89 7.53
C GLN A 53 4.13 13.59 8.26
N ALA A 54 5.24 12.88 8.52
CA ALA A 54 6.41 13.49 9.12
C ALA A 54 7.04 14.57 8.21
N GLN A 55 7.06 14.38 6.89
CA GLN A 55 7.52 15.40 5.95
C GLN A 55 6.57 16.61 5.90
N ILE A 56 5.26 16.39 5.99
CA ILE A 56 4.26 17.45 6.07
C ILE A 56 4.45 18.24 7.37
N ASP A 57 4.61 17.56 8.51
CA ASP A 57 4.84 18.19 9.82
C ASP A 57 6.12 19.01 9.85
N ASP A 58 7.20 18.49 9.26
CA ASP A 58 8.48 19.20 9.11
C ASP A 58 8.35 20.43 8.20
N ALA A 59 7.65 20.28 7.07
CA ALA A 59 7.38 21.38 6.14
C ALA A 59 6.50 22.47 6.76
N TRP A 60 5.51 22.07 7.56
CA TRP A 60 4.66 22.98 8.30
C TRP A 60 5.41 23.70 9.43
N ALA A 61 6.23 22.98 10.20
CA ALA A 61 6.98 23.54 11.32
C ALA A 61 8.10 24.50 10.88
N SER A 62 8.69 24.27 9.71
CA SER A 62 9.77 25.11 9.17
C SER A 62 9.28 26.40 8.49
N GLY A 63 7.99 26.51 8.15
CA GLY A 63 7.36 27.74 7.64
C GLY A 63 7.83 28.21 6.26
N SER A 64 8.69 27.45 5.58
CA SER A 64 9.13 27.74 4.21
C SER A 64 9.74 26.47 3.60
N VAL A 65 8.95 25.73 2.82
CA VAL A 65 9.43 24.55 2.09
C VAL A 65 8.88 24.53 0.68
N ASP A 66 9.79 24.37 -0.29
CA ASP A 66 9.53 23.85 -1.63
C ASP A 66 10.40 22.60 -1.76
N LYS A 67 9.81 21.42 -1.49
CA LYS A 67 10.53 20.14 -1.43
C LYS A 67 9.80 19.09 -2.26
N ASN A 68 10.59 18.38 -3.06
CA ASN A 68 10.13 17.19 -3.77
C ASN A 68 10.41 15.97 -2.89
N TRP A 69 9.39 15.18 -2.59
CA TRP A 69 9.49 13.94 -1.83
C TRP A 69 8.67 12.83 -2.51
N PRO A 70 9.14 11.58 -2.56
CA PRO A 70 10.47 11.13 -2.19
C PRO A 70 11.51 11.57 -3.23
N SER A 71 12.70 11.95 -2.78
CA SER A 71 13.85 12.18 -3.65
C SER A 71 14.45 10.83 -4.07
N SER A 72 13.72 10.09 -4.90
CA SER A 72 14.09 8.85 -5.62
C SER A 72 14.81 7.75 -4.81
N ASP A 73 14.19 6.57 -4.76
CA ASP A 73 14.69 5.25 -4.27
C ASP A 73 14.58 4.92 -2.77
N THR A 74 14.18 5.83 -1.90
CA THR A 74 14.07 5.52 -0.46
C THR A 74 12.75 4.88 -0.06
N VAL A 75 11.67 5.21 -0.76
CA VAL A 75 10.33 4.70 -0.45
C VAL A 75 10.01 3.56 -1.40
N LYS A 76 9.74 2.38 -0.83
CA LYS A 76 9.24 1.23 -1.55
C LYS A 76 7.74 1.12 -1.34
N PHE A 77 7.05 0.75 -2.40
CA PHE A 77 5.64 0.42 -2.36
C PHE A 77 5.43 -1.04 -2.77
N PRO A 78 4.29 -1.64 -2.37
CA PRO A 78 3.86 -2.92 -2.92
C PRO A 78 3.84 -2.85 -4.45
N ASN A 79 4.30 -3.92 -5.10
CA ASN A 79 4.35 -3.95 -6.57
C ASN A 79 2.97 -3.83 -7.21
N ASP A 80 1.93 -4.23 -6.47
CA ASP A 80 0.55 -4.21 -6.92
C ASP A 80 -0.11 -2.82 -6.75
N LEU A 81 0.57 -1.85 -6.11
CA LEU A 81 0.09 -0.48 -5.99
C LEU A 81 0.14 0.21 -7.37
N GLU A 82 -1.02 0.63 -7.85
CA GLU A 82 -1.17 1.29 -9.15
C GLU A 82 -1.21 2.81 -9.04
N ALA A 83 -1.80 3.34 -7.97
CA ALA A 83 -1.89 4.79 -7.78
C ALA A 83 -2.09 5.20 -6.31
N ILE A 84 -1.69 6.44 -6.00
CA ILE A 84 -2.00 7.13 -4.75
C ILE A 84 -2.77 8.39 -5.11
N CYS A 85 -3.98 8.53 -4.58
CA CYS A 85 -4.82 9.70 -4.80
C CYS A 85 -4.88 10.59 -3.57
N PHE A 86 -4.98 11.89 -3.82
CA PHE A 86 -4.95 12.95 -2.83
C PHE A 86 -6.14 13.89 -3.02
N GLY A 87 -6.66 14.43 -1.93
CA GLY A 87 -7.82 15.33 -1.90
C GLY A 87 -9.09 14.64 -1.40
N THR A 88 -10.05 15.41 -0.91
CA THR A 88 -11.35 14.88 -0.46
C THR A 88 -12.24 14.55 -1.65
N LEU A 89 -13.15 13.58 -1.49
CA LEU A 89 -14.10 13.18 -2.54
C LEU A 89 -15.14 14.27 -2.89
N SER A 90 -15.16 15.39 -2.17
CA SER A 90 -15.99 16.55 -2.48
C SER A 90 -15.34 17.52 -3.48
N LEU A 91 -14.04 17.38 -3.74
CA LEU A 91 -13.29 18.29 -4.61
C LEU A 91 -13.52 17.99 -6.09
N PRO A 92 -13.35 19.00 -6.97
CA PRO A 92 -13.39 18.79 -8.40
C PRO A 92 -12.31 17.78 -8.83
N VAL A 93 -12.68 16.93 -9.78
CA VAL A 93 -11.82 15.86 -10.33
C VAL A 93 -11.50 16.21 -11.78
N ASP A 94 -10.21 16.21 -12.10
CA ASP A 94 -9.76 16.37 -13.47
C ASP A 94 -10.00 15.08 -14.28
N GLY A 95 -10.26 15.20 -15.58
CA GLY A 95 -10.73 14.08 -16.42
C GLY A 95 -9.84 12.83 -16.43
N THR A 96 -8.52 12.99 -16.22
CA THR A 96 -7.56 11.89 -16.09
C THR A 96 -7.71 11.09 -14.79
N ASN A 97 -8.18 11.72 -13.72
CA ASN A 97 -8.34 11.10 -12.40
C ASN A 97 -9.73 10.47 -12.20
N ASN A 98 -10.64 10.65 -13.16
CA ASN A 98 -12.02 10.20 -13.06
C ASN A 98 -12.12 8.66 -12.95
N TYR A 99 -11.18 7.92 -13.54
CA TYR A 99 -11.14 6.47 -13.40
C TYR A 99 -10.98 6.06 -11.93
N PHE A 100 -9.92 6.50 -11.26
CA PHE A 100 -9.66 6.17 -9.86
C PHE A 100 -10.75 6.70 -8.93
N TYR A 101 -11.19 7.94 -9.15
CA TYR A 101 -12.28 8.54 -8.37
C TYR A 101 -13.55 7.69 -8.41
N SER A 102 -13.96 7.24 -9.60
CA SER A 102 -15.15 6.39 -9.77
C SER A 102 -15.05 5.02 -9.07
N LYS A 103 -13.82 4.55 -8.79
CA LYS A 103 -13.56 3.30 -8.06
C LYS A 103 -13.51 3.50 -6.55
N ILE A 104 -13.09 4.67 -6.08
CA ILE A 104 -12.93 4.98 -4.65
C ILE A 104 -14.26 5.44 -4.03
N VAL A 105 -15.05 6.26 -4.73
CA VAL A 105 -16.34 6.78 -4.22
C VAL A 105 -17.29 5.69 -3.69
N PRO A 106 -17.47 4.53 -4.38
CA PRO A 106 -18.35 3.47 -3.90
C PRO A 106 -17.90 2.80 -2.59
N LEU A 107 -16.65 3.00 -2.15
CA LEU A 107 -16.08 2.35 -0.97
C LEU A 107 -16.54 3.00 0.36
N ASN A 108 -17.37 4.05 0.30
CA ASN A 108 -17.95 4.74 1.46
C ASN A 108 -16.90 5.18 2.50
N THR A 109 -15.83 5.79 2.01
CA THR A 109 -14.75 6.30 2.88
C THR A 109 -15.22 7.47 3.74
N PRO A 110 -14.65 7.67 4.95
CA PRO A 110 -14.94 8.81 5.80
C PRO A 110 -14.69 10.14 5.10
N SER A 111 -15.45 11.18 5.46
CA SER A 111 -15.32 12.52 4.88
C SER A 111 -13.97 13.20 5.16
N GLU A 112 -13.29 12.76 6.21
CA GLU A 112 -11.98 13.26 6.65
C GLU A 112 -10.83 12.62 5.85
N ALA A 113 -11.09 11.54 5.12
CA ALA A 113 -10.09 10.90 4.28
C ALA A 113 -9.68 11.84 3.14
N ASN A 114 -8.37 11.96 2.94
CA ASN A 114 -7.78 12.84 1.94
C ASN A 114 -6.56 12.23 1.25
N ILE A 115 -6.21 10.99 1.59
CA ILE A 115 -5.29 10.14 0.85
C ILE A 115 -5.92 8.77 0.63
N TYR A 116 -5.74 8.20 -0.57
CA TYR A 116 -6.27 6.91 -0.99
C TYR A 116 -5.20 6.10 -1.73
N PHE A 117 -5.14 4.81 -1.48
CA PHE A 117 -4.26 3.85 -2.13
C PHE A 117 -5.09 2.94 -3.02
N TYR A 118 -4.66 2.77 -4.28
CA TYR A 118 -5.36 1.98 -5.26
C TYR A 118 -4.42 0.92 -5.88
N PRO A 119 -4.89 -0.33 -6.09
CA PRO A 119 -6.19 -0.89 -5.69
C PRO A 119 -6.41 -1.05 -4.17
N PRO A 120 -7.67 -0.96 -3.68
CA PRO A 120 -7.99 -1.10 -2.26
C PRO A 120 -7.76 -2.51 -1.71
N GLU A 121 -7.70 -3.52 -2.57
CA GLU A 121 -7.49 -4.92 -2.19
C GLU A 121 -6.12 -5.19 -1.57
N ILE A 122 -5.11 -4.35 -1.86
CA ILE A 122 -3.74 -4.50 -1.34
C ILE A 122 -3.73 -4.41 0.18
N CYS A 123 -4.47 -3.45 0.73
CA CYS A 123 -4.59 -3.29 2.16
C CYS A 123 -5.95 -2.75 2.58
N LYS A 124 -6.89 -3.67 2.85
CA LYS A 124 -8.30 -3.37 3.15
C LYS A 124 -8.52 -2.41 4.32
N ASP A 125 -7.59 -2.38 5.28
CA ASP A 125 -7.71 -1.54 6.47
C ASP A 125 -6.96 -0.21 6.35
N LEU A 126 -6.12 -0.03 5.32
CA LEU A 126 -5.27 1.16 5.14
C LEU A 126 -5.40 1.83 3.76
N PHE A 127 -6.38 1.40 2.93
CA PHE A 127 -6.56 1.95 1.58
C PHE A 127 -6.98 3.43 1.56
N TYR A 128 -7.39 4.00 2.69
CA TYR A 128 -7.59 5.43 2.85
C TYR A 128 -7.05 5.88 4.20
N ASN A 129 -6.66 7.14 4.30
CA ASN A 129 -6.28 7.77 5.55
C ASN A 129 -6.55 9.28 5.51
N GLU A 130 -6.47 9.89 6.68
CA GLU A 130 -6.36 11.34 6.83
C GLU A 130 -4.88 11.73 6.99
N LEU A 131 -4.47 12.76 6.25
CA LEU A 131 -3.27 13.54 6.44
C LEU A 131 -3.64 14.84 7.15
N GLU A 132 -2.91 15.18 8.20
CA GLU A 132 -3.12 16.41 8.95
C GLU A 132 -2.34 17.58 8.33
N LYS A 133 -2.82 18.82 8.51
CA LYS A 133 -2.14 20.07 8.11
C LYS A 133 -1.87 20.19 6.60
N VAL A 134 -2.71 19.54 5.79
CA VAL A 134 -2.69 19.65 4.33
C VAL A 134 -3.98 20.27 3.83
N HIS A 135 -3.89 20.98 2.71
CA HIS A 135 -5.03 21.48 1.97
C HIS A 135 -4.90 21.08 0.50
N PHE A 136 -6.00 20.62 -0.08
CA PHE A 136 -6.07 20.20 -1.47
C PHE A 136 -7.08 21.06 -2.22
N ASN A 137 -6.71 21.50 -3.43
CA ASN A 137 -7.60 22.31 -4.27
C ASN A 137 -8.38 21.47 -5.27
N ASN A 138 -7.85 20.31 -5.63
CA ASN A 138 -8.40 19.36 -6.58
C ASN A 138 -8.07 17.93 -6.11
N PHE A 139 -8.89 16.97 -6.56
CA PHE A 139 -8.58 15.55 -6.41
C PHE A 139 -7.63 15.13 -7.53
N PHE A 140 -6.47 14.57 -7.16
CA PHE A 140 -5.49 14.09 -8.13
C PHE A 140 -4.85 12.78 -7.70
N CYS A 141 -4.35 12.01 -8.67
CA CYS A 141 -3.66 10.75 -8.42
C CYS A 141 -2.26 10.76 -9.03
N ILE A 142 -1.33 10.10 -8.37
CA ILE A 142 0.02 9.82 -8.84
C ILE A 142 0.11 8.32 -9.08
N ASN A 143 0.48 7.94 -10.30
CA ASN A 143 0.64 6.54 -10.65
C ASN A 143 1.88 5.96 -9.95
N ALA A 144 1.78 4.67 -9.65
CA ALA A 144 2.88 3.85 -9.16
C ALA A 144 3.12 2.71 -10.15
N THR A 145 4.37 2.53 -10.54
CA THR A 145 4.81 1.49 -11.48
C THR A 145 5.99 0.74 -10.87
N ASN A 146 5.85 -0.57 -10.69
CA ASN A 146 6.88 -1.44 -10.08
C ASN A 146 7.32 -0.97 -8.67
N GLY A 147 6.36 -0.63 -7.82
CA GLY A 147 6.63 -0.23 -6.44
C GLY A 147 7.31 1.13 -6.29
N LYS A 148 7.23 2.00 -7.31
CA LYS A 148 7.78 3.37 -7.32
C LYS A 148 6.76 4.36 -7.88
N LEU A 149 6.72 5.57 -7.32
CA LEU A 149 5.92 6.66 -7.89
C LEU A 149 6.55 7.18 -9.18
N GLU A 150 5.71 7.44 -10.18
CA GLU A 150 6.14 8.02 -11.46
C GLU A 150 6.59 9.47 -11.27
N ASP A 151 5.88 10.22 -10.43
CA ASP A 151 6.18 11.62 -10.11
C ASP A 151 6.45 11.83 -8.61
N PRO A 152 7.42 12.69 -8.25
CA PRO A 152 7.60 13.08 -6.87
C PRO A 152 6.46 13.99 -6.40
N ILE A 153 6.11 13.85 -5.13
CA ILE A 153 5.16 14.70 -4.43
C ILE A 153 5.83 16.03 -4.08
N LYS A 154 5.29 17.14 -4.58
CA LYS A 154 5.76 18.48 -4.24
C LYS A 154 5.04 18.99 -3.00
N LEU A 155 5.79 19.26 -1.94
CA LEU A 155 5.30 19.90 -0.73
C LEU A 155 5.64 21.39 -0.80
N ARG A 156 4.61 22.25 -0.80
CA ARG A 156 4.77 23.70 -0.80
C ARG A 156 4.01 24.33 0.37
N TYR A 157 4.72 25.09 1.20
CA TYR A 157 4.10 25.92 2.24
C TYR A 157 3.41 27.14 1.63
N ASN A 158 2.16 27.43 2.02
CA ASN A 158 1.44 28.61 1.57
C ASN A 158 1.56 29.75 2.58
N ASP A 159 2.44 30.72 2.30
CA ASP A 159 2.70 31.87 3.17
C ASP A 159 1.52 32.86 3.26
N ARG A 160 0.49 32.71 2.40
CA ARG A 160 -0.69 33.59 2.38
C ARG A 160 -1.83 32.99 3.21
N ASN A 161 -1.78 33.21 4.52
CA ASN A 161 -2.87 33.02 5.51
C ASN A 161 -3.33 31.59 5.84
N ASP A 162 -2.77 30.55 5.23
CA ASP A 162 -3.19 29.17 5.44
C ASP A 162 -2.07 28.36 6.09
N LEU A 163 -2.29 27.88 7.32
CA LEU A 163 -1.42 26.99 8.11
C LEU A 163 -1.37 25.56 7.50
N PHE A 164 -1.27 25.44 6.18
CA PHE A 164 -1.42 24.19 5.45
C PHE A 164 -0.34 24.01 4.39
N VAL A 165 0.07 22.76 4.19
CA VAL A 165 0.99 22.35 3.12
C VAL A 165 0.16 21.98 1.88
N ASN A 166 0.49 22.58 0.75
CA ASN A 166 -0.05 22.19 -0.55
C ASN A 166 0.74 20.99 -1.08
N ILE A 167 -0.01 20.00 -1.56
CA ILE A 167 0.54 18.80 -2.20
C ILE A 167 0.13 18.82 -3.67
N SER A 168 1.08 18.64 -4.59
CA SER A 168 0.80 18.47 -6.01
C SER A 168 1.73 17.44 -6.66
N SER A 169 1.27 16.86 -7.76
CA SER A 169 2.15 16.11 -8.68
C SER A 169 2.98 17.09 -9.53
N SER A 170 4.06 16.59 -10.14
CA SER A 170 4.98 17.38 -10.95
C SER A 170 4.41 17.84 -12.29
#